data_AF-A0A1B6FWJ4-F1
#
_entry.id   AF-A0A1B6FWJ4-F1
#
_cell.length_a   1.000
_cell.length_b   1.000
_cell.length_c   1.000
_cell.angle_alpha   90.00
_cell.angle_beta   90.00
_cell.angle_gamma   90.00
#
_symmetry.space_group_name_H-M   'P 1'
#
loop_
_entity.id
_entity.type
_entity.pdbx_description
1 polymer ?
#
loop_
_entity_poly.entity_id
_entity_poly.type
_entity_poly.pdbx_seq_one_letter_code
_entity_poly.pdbx_strand_id
1 'polypeptide(L)'
;MAKNFLKSSLQNASFNIIFQIMFRCLTFLMNAFVLRHVEQAVIGVMNVRLLLLESTILFLSREAFRRACLTNTTAHNWAQVINLLWLTVPLCSVMCLLFGWVWLCVLETPDPQITPHYTLGVYAIAISCVIEMCVEPLYMVAQAFLFVRLKVVMDTINVIVRTTVFTLMVLWWPQGAVVAFSTAQIVAVIVYSLCYYYYFAHYLEERRVKPMPTPRQLQRPTSTEDDFPFTSMSEFLPRRLDNQTGVDLKLCVLTWSFFKQGILKQILTEGERYVMTLFSVLSFYEQGVFDVVNNLGSLAARFLFRPIEDSAYFYFSQLVIRDKPIDDQDPYQMKEAALVLQRLLRTVVSLGLVALCFGQGYARLVLLLYGGSALADGLAPLLLRAHSLAILLLAINGTTECYALATMDTVHLDRYNRVMAGLSVGFMLVSWLLTRLLGSVGFILANCCNMAARITHSVLFIKRRYHNTAFTPLDGLLPGRKFLTAVLASAVITISSEMYFYESSKVVHFATGVTCLAVVVAIWVYEEQEVVRFGVDRWRRQSLKVD
;
A
#
# COMPACT_ATOMS: atom_id res chain seq x y z
N MET A 1 -3.89 -2.94 34.59
CA MET A 1 -2.89 -2.96 33.50
C MET A 1 -3.53 -2.97 32.11
N ALA A 2 -4.44 -3.90 31.77
CA ALA A 2 -5.07 -3.96 30.43
C ALA A 2 -5.99 -2.78 30.05
N LYS A 3 -6.78 -2.21 30.99
CA LYS A 3 -7.73 -1.10 30.71
C LYS A 3 -7.05 0.24 30.35
N ASN A 4 -5.90 0.55 30.96
CA ASN A 4 -5.13 1.77 30.64
C ASN A 4 -4.31 1.61 29.36
N PHE A 5 -3.85 0.38 29.07
CA PHE A 5 -3.21 0.06 27.79
C PHE A 5 -4.21 0.19 26.64
N LEU A 6 -5.44 -0.32 26.79
CA LEU A 6 -6.48 -0.21 25.77
C LEU A 6 -6.92 1.23 25.52
N LYS A 7 -7.10 2.05 26.58
CA LYS A 7 -7.49 3.47 26.44
C LYS A 7 -6.38 4.33 25.82
N SER A 8 -5.12 4.13 26.21
CA SER A 8 -3.96 4.77 25.59
C SER A 8 -3.74 4.29 24.15
N SER A 9 -3.91 2.99 23.90
CA SER A 9 -3.82 2.39 22.55
C SER A 9 -4.91 2.91 21.63
N LEU A 10 -6.16 3.06 22.09
CA LEU A 10 -7.27 3.63 21.33
C LEU A 10 -7.09 5.12 21.03
N GLN A 11 -6.67 5.93 22.01
CA GLN A 11 -6.39 7.37 21.78
C GLN A 11 -5.19 7.58 20.85
N ASN A 12 -4.15 6.76 20.98
CA ASN A 12 -3.00 6.77 20.07
C ASN A 12 -3.39 6.28 18.67
N ALA A 13 -4.26 5.28 18.57
CA ALA A 13 -4.77 4.77 17.30
C ALA A 13 -5.63 5.81 16.58
N SER A 14 -6.55 6.49 17.28
CA SER A 14 -7.41 7.52 16.66
C SER A 14 -6.60 8.74 16.19
N PHE A 15 -5.64 9.20 17.00
CA PHE A 15 -4.74 10.30 16.61
C PHE A 15 -3.88 9.91 15.39
N ASN A 16 -3.32 8.70 15.38
CA ASN A 16 -2.55 8.20 14.24
C ASN A 16 -3.40 8.09 12.97
N ILE A 17 -4.67 7.67 13.07
CA ILE A 17 -5.56 7.56 11.91
C ILE A 17 -5.84 8.94 11.31
N ILE A 18 -6.17 9.94 12.13
CA ILE A 18 -6.45 11.30 11.64
C ILE A 18 -5.22 11.90 10.96
N PHE A 19 -4.05 11.80 11.59
CA PHE A 19 -2.79 12.27 10.99
C PHE A 19 -2.46 11.54 9.69
N GLN A 20 -2.65 10.22 9.63
CA GLN A 20 -2.43 9.45 8.40
C GLN A 20 -3.37 9.88 7.27
N ILE A 21 -4.66 10.13 7.57
CA ILE A 21 -5.61 10.62 6.57
C ILE A 21 -5.20 12.01 6.09
N MET A 22 -4.91 12.93 7.01
CA MET A 22 -4.48 14.30 6.69
C MET A 22 -3.25 14.30 5.78
N PHE A 23 -2.22 13.52 6.11
CA PHE A 23 -1.02 13.45 5.28
C PHE A 23 -1.26 12.79 3.94
N ARG A 24 -2.11 11.76 3.85
CA ARG A 24 -2.49 11.19 2.56
C ARG A 24 -3.20 12.21 1.66
N CYS A 25 -4.09 13.03 2.24
CA CYS A 25 -4.72 14.13 1.51
C CYS A 25 -3.68 15.17 1.05
N LEU A 26 -2.75 15.56 1.93
CA LEU A 26 -1.69 16.50 1.59
C LEU A 26 -0.81 15.98 0.46
N THR A 27 -0.32 14.73 0.56
CA THR A 27 0.49 14.10 -0.49
C THR A 27 -0.28 13.97 -1.80
N PHE A 28 -1.59 13.64 -1.74
CA PHE A 28 -2.44 13.59 -2.93
C PHE A 28 -2.53 14.96 -3.64
N LEU A 29 -2.75 16.04 -2.88
CA LEU A 29 -2.81 17.39 -3.42
C LEU A 29 -1.46 17.85 -3.99
N MET A 30 -0.35 17.53 -3.33
CA MET A 30 0.99 17.85 -3.81
C MET A 30 1.33 17.07 -5.10
N ASN A 31 0.94 15.81 -5.19
CA ASN A 31 1.10 15.03 -6.43
C ASN A 31 0.27 15.62 -7.58
N ALA A 32 -0.99 16.01 -7.32
CA ALA A 32 -1.82 16.71 -8.29
C ALA A 32 -1.15 18.00 -8.79
N PHE A 33 -0.53 18.74 -7.87
CA PHE A 33 0.17 19.98 -8.16
C PHE A 33 1.41 19.75 -9.02
N VAL A 34 2.25 18.77 -8.68
CA VAL A 34 3.43 18.38 -9.47
C VAL A 34 3.02 18.00 -10.91
N LEU A 35 1.93 17.26 -11.06
CA LEU A 35 1.42 16.82 -12.37
C LEU A 35 1.04 17.98 -13.31
N ARG A 36 0.76 19.16 -12.77
CA ARG A 36 0.47 20.36 -13.58
C ARG A 36 1.72 21.09 -14.05
N HIS A 37 2.88 20.80 -13.47
CA HIS A 37 4.14 21.52 -13.73
C HIS A 37 5.24 20.63 -14.32
N VAL A 38 5.10 19.30 -14.24
CA VAL A 38 6.10 18.33 -14.71
C VAL A 38 5.49 17.44 -15.79
N GLU A 39 6.23 17.23 -16.86
CA GLU A 39 5.83 16.35 -17.96
C GLU A 39 5.69 14.89 -17.49
N GLN A 40 4.72 14.18 -18.07
CA GLN A 40 4.40 12.81 -17.64
C GLN A 40 5.56 11.83 -17.89
N ALA A 41 6.38 12.06 -18.93
CA ALA A 41 7.54 11.22 -19.19
C ALA A 41 8.59 11.30 -18.07
N VAL A 42 8.85 12.50 -17.55
CA VAL A 42 9.78 12.71 -16.42
C VAL A 42 9.24 12.06 -15.15
N ILE A 43 7.92 12.15 -14.92
CA ILE A 43 7.24 11.45 -13.82
C ILE A 43 7.38 9.93 -13.95
N GLY A 44 7.25 9.38 -15.16
CA GLY A 44 7.48 7.95 -15.41
C GLY A 44 8.89 7.51 -15.01
N VAL A 45 9.91 8.27 -15.43
CA VAL A 45 11.31 7.99 -15.04
C VAL A 45 11.49 8.06 -13.53
N MET A 46 10.94 9.08 -12.88
CA MET A 46 11.08 9.25 -11.43
C MET A 46 10.31 8.18 -10.63
N ASN A 47 8.99 8.07 -10.83
CA ASN A 47 8.12 7.27 -9.97
C ASN A 47 8.14 5.77 -10.30
N VAL A 48 8.35 5.41 -11.56
CA VAL A 48 8.37 4.00 -11.96
C VAL A 48 9.79 3.47 -11.90
N ARG A 49 10.75 4.17 -12.52
CA ARG A 49 12.10 3.61 -12.71
C ARG A 49 13.06 3.92 -11.56
N LEU A 50 13.17 5.18 -11.15
CA LEU A 50 14.09 5.59 -10.08
C LEU A 50 13.60 5.08 -8.71
N LEU A 51 12.31 5.23 -8.37
CA LEU A 51 11.78 4.63 -7.13
C LEU A 51 11.80 3.08 -7.13
N LEU A 52 11.76 2.42 -8.29
CA LEU A 52 12.00 0.97 -8.37
C LEU A 52 13.43 0.61 -7.99
N LEU A 53 14.42 1.41 -8.40
CA LEU A 53 15.81 1.23 -7.98
C LEU A 53 15.95 1.36 -6.46
N GLU A 54 15.39 2.44 -5.89
CA GLU A 54 15.40 2.69 -4.44
C GLU A 54 14.77 1.53 -3.68
N SER A 55 13.54 1.15 -4.05
CA SER A 55 12.82 0.06 -3.38
C SER A 55 13.54 -1.28 -3.51
N THR A 56 14.13 -1.59 -4.66
CA THR A 56 14.91 -2.82 -4.88
C THR A 56 16.13 -2.89 -3.99
N ILE A 57 16.93 -1.81 -3.96
CA ILE A 57 18.16 -1.74 -3.16
C ILE A 57 17.81 -1.87 -1.68
N LEU A 58 16.90 -1.03 -1.17
CA LEU A 58 16.55 -0.99 0.23
C LEU A 58 15.88 -2.29 0.70
N PHE A 59 14.98 -2.86 -0.10
CA PHE A 59 14.30 -4.09 0.28
C PHE A 59 15.29 -5.25 0.43
N LEU A 60 16.17 -5.44 -0.55
CA LEU A 60 17.16 -6.52 -0.54
C LEU A 60 18.22 -6.31 0.55
N SER A 61 18.57 -5.06 0.87
CA SER A 61 19.60 -4.77 1.88
C SER A 61 19.10 -4.93 3.32
N ARG A 62 17.82 -4.62 3.62
CA ARG A 62 17.34 -4.50 5.01
C ARG A 62 16.27 -5.48 5.45
N GLU A 63 15.34 -5.89 4.59
CA GLU A 63 14.09 -6.55 5.04
C GLU A 63 14.38 -7.89 5.74
N ALA A 64 15.36 -8.64 5.23
CA ALA A 64 15.79 -9.89 5.84
C ALA A 64 16.33 -9.70 7.27
N PHE A 65 17.13 -8.64 7.48
CA PHE A 65 17.69 -8.28 8.78
C PHE A 65 16.59 -7.83 9.73
N ARG A 66 15.66 -6.98 9.27
CA ARG A 66 14.52 -6.53 10.07
C ARG A 66 13.72 -7.72 10.62
N ARG A 67 13.39 -8.68 9.75
CA ARG A 67 12.59 -9.85 10.13
C ARG A 67 13.34 -10.77 11.10
N ALA A 68 14.64 -11.00 10.88
CA ALA A 68 15.45 -11.81 11.78
C ALA A 68 15.61 -11.15 13.16
N CYS A 69 16.07 -9.90 13.19
CA CYS A 69 16.40 -9.18 14.43
C CYS A 69 15.19 -8.75 15.27
N LEU A 70 13.96 -8.86 14.76
CA LEU A 70 12.73 -8.68 15.54
C LEU A 70 12.19 -9.98 16.15
N THR A 71 12.81 -11.12 15.86
CA THR A 71 12.39 -12.41 16.42
C THR A 71 12.96 -12.56 17.83
N ASN A 72 12.11 -12.79 18.85
CA ASN A 72 12.53 -13.05 20.24
C ASN A 72 13.49 -11.99 20.84
N THR A 73 13.11 -10.71 20.73
CA THR A 73 13.94 -9.55 21.13
C THR A 73 14.41 -9.55 22.59
N THR A 74 13.69 -10.21 23.49
CA THR A 74 14.02 -10.30 24.92
C THR A 74 15.24 -11.18 25.21
N ALA A 75 15.60 -12.09 24.28
CA ALA A 75 16.74 -13.00 24.45
C ALA A 75 18.02 -12.47 23.77
N HIS A 76 17.98 -11.29 23.18
CA HIS A 76 19.08 -10.77 22.37
C HIS A 76 20.24 -10.22 23.18
N ASN A 77 21.46 -10.56 22.75
CA ASN A 77 22.64 -9.75 23.03
C ASN A 77 22.69 -8.59 22.03
N TRP A 78 22.26 -7.41 22.47
CA TRP A 78 22.10 -6.24 21.60
C TRP A 78 23.39 -5.80 20.91
N ALA A 79 24.56 -6.01 21.49
CA ALA A 79 25.82 -5.65 20.82
C ALA A 79 26.08 -6.53 19.57
N GLN A 80 25.76 -7.83 19.64
CA GLN A 80 25.85 -8.73 18.49
C GLN A 80 24.80 -8.40 17.42
N VAL A 81 23.60 -8.00 17.84
CA VAL A 81 22.53 -7.55 16.92
C VAL A 81 22.93 -6.27 16.20
N ILE A 82 23.50 -5.28 16.90
CA ILE A 82 23.98 -4.04 16.29
C ILE A 82 25.09 -4.33 15.26
N ASN A 83 26.08 -5.17 15.61
CA ASN A 83 27.12 -5.59 14.67
C ASN A 83 26.53 -6.25 13.41
N LEU A 84 25.52 -7.11 13.58
CA LEU A 84 24.81 -7.73 12.45
C LEU A 84 24.07 -6.70 11.59
N LEU A 85 23.38 -5.73 12.22
CA LEU A 85 22.65 -4.68 11.52
C LEU A 85 23.57 -3.76 10.71
N TRP A 86 24.80 -3.51 11.17
CA TRP A 86 25.78 -2.74 10.41
C TRP A 86 26.26 -3.44 9.13
N LEU A 87 26.02 -4.75 8.96
CA LEU A 87 26.26 -5.43 7.68
C LEU A 87 25.28 -5.01 6.58
N THR A 88 24.17 -4.33 6.93
CA THR A 88 23.23 -3.79 5.93
C THR A 88 23.87 -2.69 5.08
N VAL A 89 24.78 -1.89 5.65
CA VAL A 89 25.47 -0.79 4.95
C VAL A 89 26.38 -1.30 3.82
N PRO A 90 27.39 -2.19 4.05
CA PRO A 90 28.22 -2.70 2.97
C PRO A 90 27.41 -3.53 1.96
N LEU A 91 26.41 -4.30 2.41
CA LEU A 91 25.50 -5.00 1.51
C LEU A 91 24.76 -4.01 0.60
N CYS A 92 24.22 -2.93 1.16
CA CYS A 92 23.56 -1.87 0.40
C CYS A 92 24.51 -1.21 -0.59
N SER A 93 25.75 -0.92 -0.20
CA SER A 93 26.75 -0.36 -1.12
C SER A 93 27.03 -1.28 -2.31
N VAL A 94 27.15 -2.60 -2.08
CA VAL A 94 27.29 -3.59 -3.16
C VAL A 94 26.04 -3.59 -4.06
N MET A 95 24.85 -3.54 -3.48
CA MET A 95 23.60 -3.48 -4.24
C MET A 95 23.47 -2.16 -5.04
N CYS A 96 23.90 -1.04 -4.48
CA CYS A 96 23.95 0.25 -5.18
C CYS A 96 24.88 0.20 -6.39
N LEU A 97 26.05 -0.43 -6.27
CA LEU A 97 26.98 -0.61 -7.40
C LEU A 97 26.37 -1.52 -8.47
N LEU A 98 25.82 -2.68 -8.07
CA LEU A 98 25.22 -3.65 -8.99
C LEU A 98 24.02 -3.07 -9.74
N PHE A 99 23.00 -2.60 -9.00
CA PHE A 99 21.77 -2.11 -9.61
C PHE A 99 21.96 -0.72 -10.23
N GLY A 100 22.83 0.13 -9.68
CA GLY A 100 23.22 1.38 -10.31
C GLY A 100 23.87 1.15 -11.68
N TRP A 101 24.78 0.17 -11.78
CA TRP A 101 25.34 -0.23 -13.07
C TRP A 101 24.28 -0.75 -14.04
N VAL A 102 23.34 -1.59 -13.59
CA VAL A 102 22.22 -2.05 -14.43
C VAL A 102 21.40 -0.85 -14.93
N TRP A 103 21.08 0.10 -14.07
CA TRP A 103 20.24 1.27 -14.42
C TRP A 103 20.90 2.27 -15.37
N LEU A 104 22.24 2.35 -15.35
CA LEU A 104 23.04 3.25 -16.18
C LEU A 104 23.51 2.61 -17.49
N CYS A 105 23.87 1.33 -17.47
CA CYS A 105 24.60 0.68 -18.57
C CYS A 105 23.81 -0.42 -19.27
N VAL A 106 22.84 -1.05 -18.61
CA VAL A 106 22.09 -2.19 -19.18
C VAL A 106 20.72 -1.76 -19.68
N LEU A 107 20.01 -0.95 -18.90
CA LEU A 107 18.68 -0.46 -19.27
C LEU A 107 18.76 0.67 -20.27
N GLU A 108 17.75 0.76 -21.15
CA GLU A 108 17.59 1.83 -22.14
C GLU A 108 17.65 3.19 -21.44
N THR A 109 18.64 4.03 -21.75
CA THR A 109 18.77 5.36 -21.14
C THR A 109 17.68 6.26 -21.71
N PRO A 110 16.92 6.99 -20.86
CA PRO A 110 15.93 7.91 -21.40
C PRO A 110 16.61 9.02 -22.20
N ASP A 111 15.92 9.51 -23.24
CA ASP A 111 16.44 10.55 -24.11
C ASP A 111 16.86 11.79 -23.28
N PRO A 112 18.11 12.28 -23.40
CA PRO A 112 18.58 13.48 -22.72
C PRO A 112 17.71 14.72 -22.98
N GLN A 113 16.98 14.78 -24.09
CA GLN A 113 16.04 15.86 -24.39
C GLN A 113 14.79 15.81 -23.50
N ILE A 114 14.39 14.62 -23.03
CA ILE A 114 13.19 14.40 -22.22
C ILE A 114 13.55 14.42 -20.73
N THR A 115 14.62 13.73 -20.32
CA THR A 115 15.08 13.75 -18.93
C THR A 115 16.54 14.19 -18.83
N PRO A 116 16.79 15.49 -18.66
CA PRO A 116 18.13 15.95 -18.35
C PRO A 116 18.56 15.39 -16.99
N HIS A 117 19.85 15.06 -16.85
CA HIS A 117 20.45 14.61 -15.60
C HIS A 117 19.95 13.26 -15.04
N TYR A 118 19.50 12.32 -15.87
CA TYR A 118 19.13 10.96 -15.40
C TYR A 118 20.23 10.29 -14.55
N THR A 119 21.49 10.38 -14.97
CA THR A 119 22.65 9.84 -14.23
C THR A 119 22.76 10.41 -12.82
N LEU A 120 22.46 11.69 -12.63
CA LEU A 120 22.43 12.32 -11.31
C LEU A 120 21.37 11.66 -10.42
N GLY A 121 20.18 11.38 -10.98
CA GLY A 121 19.10 10.70 -10.27
C GLY A 121 19.48 9.31 -9.77
N VAL A 122 20.20 8.52 -10.58
CA VAL A 122 20.69 7.20 -10.18
C VAL A 122 21.69 7.30 -9.04
N TYR A 123 22.67 8.19 -9.13
CA TYR A 123 23.65 8.38 -8.06
C TYR A 123 23.02 8.95 -6.78
N ALA A 124 22.06 9.87 -6.90
CA ALA A 124 21.35 10.42 -5.76
C ALA A 124 20.59 9.33 -4.99
N ILE A 125 19.94 8.39 -5.69
CA ILE A 125 19.30 7.23 -5.05
C ILE A 125 20.33 6.32 -4.38
N ALA A 126 21.43 6.00 -5.06
CA ALA A 126 22.46 5.16 -4.49
C ALA A 126 23.02 5.76 -3.19
N ILE A 127 23.29 7.07 -3.19
CA ILE A 127 23.76 7.82 -2.02
C ILE A 127 22.69 7.84 -0.93
N SER A 128 21.42 8.15 -1.27
CA SER A 128 20.34 8.20 -0.28
C SER A 128 20.13 6.84 0.39
N CYS A 129 20.21 5.74 -0.37
CA CYS A 129 20.07 4.40 0.19
C CYS A 129 21.17 4.07 1.22
N VAL A 130 22.42 4.43 0.91
CA VAL A 130 23.54 4.19 1.84
C VAL A 130 23.37 5.02 3.12
N ILE A 131 22.98 6.30 3.00
CA ILE A 131 22.69 7.16 4.15
C ILE A 131 21.56 6.56 5.00
N GLU A 132 20.48 6.07 4.38
CA GLU A 132 19.36 5.45 5.09
C GLU A 132 19.79 4.20 5.87
N MET A 133 20.69 3.38 5.31
CA MET A 133 21.19 2.18 5.99
C MET A 133 22.06 2.49 7.20
N CYS A 134 22.72 3.65 7.25
CA CYS A 134 23.44 4.06 8.46
C CYS A 134 22.52 4.29 9.67
N VAL A 135 21.25 4.61 9.44
CA VAL A 135 20.23 4.84 10.49
C VAL A 135 19.54 3.54 10.92
N GLU A 136 19.66 2.48 10.12
CA GLU A 136 18.96 1.21 10.31
C GLU A 136 19.10 0.63 11.73
N PRO A 137 20.27 0.68 12.41
CA PRO A 137 20.38 0.21 13.79
C PRO A 137 19.49 0.97 14.78
N LEU A 138 19.39 2.30 14.66
CA LEU A 138 18.55 3.13 15.53
C LEU A 138 17.07 2.88 15.26
N TYR A 139 16.70 2.76 13.98
CA TYR A 139 15.34 2.39 13.57
C TYR A 139 14.93 1.04 14.17
N MET A 140 15.82 0.05 14.10
CA MET A 140 15.56 -1.30 14.60
C MET A 140 15.41 -1.35 16.11
N VAL A 141 16.24 -0.60 16.84
CA VAL A 141 16.08 -0.45 18.29
C VAL A 141 14.75 0.25 18.60
N ALA A 142 14.41 1.33 17.88
CA ALA A 142 13.11 1.99 18.05
C ALA A 142 11.92 1.02 17.87
N GLN A 143 11.99 0.16 16.86
CA GLN A 143 10.95 -0.82 16.57
C GLN A 143 10.89 -1.94 17.63
N ALA A 144 12.04 -2.48 18.04
CA ALA A 144 12.11 -3.59 19.00
C ALA A 144 11.65 -3.20 20.41
N PHE A 145 11.89 -1.95 20.81
CA PHE A 145 11.46 -1.39 22.09
C PHE A 145 10.15 -0.58 21.99
N LEU A 146 9.41 -0.75 20.90
CA LEU A 146 8.05 -0.21 20.72
C LEU A 146 7.95 1.32 20.83
N PHE A 147 8.95 2.06 20.34
CA PHE A 147 8.89 3.51 20.13
C PHE A 147 7.99 3.87 18.93
N VAL A 148 6.73 3.44 18.95
CA VAL A 148 5.78 3.56 17.84
C VAL A 148 5.55 5.02 17.44
N ARG A 149 5.45 5.93 18.42
CA ARG A 149 5.26 7.37 18.16
C ARG A 149 6.46 7.99 17.43
N LEU A 150 7.67 7.66 17.86
CA LEU A 150 8.90 8.12 17.20
C LEU A 150 8.90 7.74 15.73
N LYS A 151 8.65 6.46 15.44
CA LYS A 151 8.62 5.96 14.07
C LYS A 151 7.59 6.69 13.20
N VAL A 152 6.35 6.83 13.69
CA VAL A 152 5.30 7.55 12.94
C VAL A 152 5.72 8.99 12.66
N VAL A 153 6.31 9.69 13.63
CA VAL A 153 6.80 11.06 13.47
C VAL A 153 7.96 11.12 12.47
N MET A 154 8.93 10.22 12.55
CA MET A 154 10.10 10.21 11.65
C MET A 154 9.71 9.88 10.21
N ASP A 155 8.86 8.88 9.99
CA ASP A 155 8.33 8.54 8.67
C ASP A 155 7.55 9.72 8.07
N THR A 156 6.80 10.44 8.91
CA THR A 156 6.07 11.65 8.53
C THR A 156 7.00 12.79 8.13
N ILE A 157 8.03 13.08 8.94
CA ILE A 157 9.02 14.13 8.66
C ILE A 157 9.71 13.86 7.33
N ASN A 158 10.14 12.62 7.08
CA ASN A 158 10.80 12.24 5.83
C ASN A 158 9.92 12.57 4.60
N VAL A 159 8.64 12.15 4.64
CA VAL A 159 7.69 12.42 3.56
C VAL A 159 7.45 13.93 3.38
N ILE A 160 7.22 14.67 4.46
CA ILE A 160 6.97 16.13 4.39
C ILE A 160 8.18 16.85 3.78
N VAL A 161 9.38 16.58 4.28
CA VAL A 161 10.60 17.24 3.82
C VAL A 161 10.82 16.92 2.34
N ARG A 162 10.73 15.65 1.95
CA ARG A 162 10.89 15.24 0.55
C ARG A 162 9.88 15.94 -0.36
N THR A 163 8.60 15.86 -0.03
CA THR A 163 7.55 16.45 -0.88
C THR A 163 7.65 17.97 -0.94
N THR A 164 7.97 18.63 0.16
CA THR A 164 8.10 20.10 0.21
C THR A 164 9.30 20.57 -0.59
N VAL A 165 10.49 19.99 -0.37
CA VAL A 165 11.70 20.35 -1.11
C VAL A 165 11.51 20.10 -2.60
N PHE A 166 10.95 18.93 -2.97
CA PHE A 166 10.69 18.60 -4.36
C PHE A 166 9.74 19.62 -5.02
N THR A 167 8.61 19.91 -4.37
CA THR A 167 7.60 20.83 -4.91
C THR A 167 8.13 22.26 -5.05
N LEU A 168 8.87 22.76 -4.06
CA LEU A 168 9.47 24.10 -4.11
C LEU A 168 10.52 24.22 -5.21
N MET A 169 11.33 23.19 -5.42
CA MET A 169 12.33 23.19 -6.49
C MET A 169 11.70 23.08 -7.88
N VAL A 170 10.68 22.24 -8.04
CA VAL A 170 9.92 22.16 -9.30
C VAL A 170 9.25 23.50 -9.63
N LEU A 171 8.76 24.22 -8.62
CA LEU A 171 8.20 25.56 -8.81
C LEU A 171 9.22 26.57 -9.33
N TRP A 172 10.45 26.48 -8.85
CA TRP A 172 11.50 27.39 -9.27
C TRP A 172 12.10 27.00 -10.62
N TRP A 173 12.27 25.71 -10.89
CA TRP A 173 12.84 25.19 -12.12
C TRP A 173 12.13 23.90 -12.60
N PRO A 174 10.99 24.04 -13.32
CA PRO A 174 10.19 22.89 -13.77
C PRO A 174 10.95 21.91 -14.68
N GLN A 175 11.85 22.43 -15.53
CA GLN A 175 12.68 21.62 -16.44
C GLN A 175 13.72 20.78 -15.70
N GLY A 176 14.08 21.16 -14.47
CA GLY A 176 15.04 20.46 -13.62
C GLY A 176 14.42 19.40 -12.71
N ALA A 177 13.26 18.84 -13.05
CA ALA A 177 12.49 17.96 -12.15
C ALA A 177 13.29 16.75 -11.61
N VAL A 178 14.18 16.15 -12.41
CA VAL A 178 15.06 15.06 -11.94
C VAL A 178 16.06 15.55 -10.89
N VAL A 179 16.60 16.76 -11.06
CA VAL A 179 17.50 17.41 -10.07
C VAL A 179 16.74 17.75 -8.80
N ALA A 180 15.53 18.30 -8.93
CA ALA A 180 14.63 18.56 -7.81
C ALA A 180 14.34 17.27 -7.03
N PHE A 181 14.02 16.17 -7.72
CA PHE A 181 13.78 14.87 -7.11
C PHE A 181 15.02 14.34 -6.38
N SER A 182 16.17 14.39 -7.04
CA SER A 182 17.46 13.95 -6.49
C SER A 182 17.82 14.70 -5.21
N THR A 183 17.64 16.02 -5.23
CA THR A 183 17.93 16.92 -4.10
C THR A 183 16.95 16.66 -2.96
N ALA A 184 15.66 16.55 -3.25
CA ALA A 184 14.63 16.25 -2.26
C ALA A 184 14.86 14.91 -1.57
N GLN A 185 15.29 13.88 -2.30
CA GLN A 185 15.59 12.56 -1.76
C GLN A 185 16.78 12.59 -0.78
N ILE A 186 17.88 13.26 -1.16
CA ILE A 186 19.07 13.39 -0.30
C ILE A 186 18.77 14.27 0.93
N VAL A 187 18.10 15.40 0.75
CA VAL A 187 17.77 16.29 1.87
C VAL A 187 16.86 15.59 2.88
N ALA A 188 15.83 14.89 2.39
CA ALA A 188 14.89 14.19 3.25
C ALA A 188 15.57 13.08 4.07
N VAL A 189 16.44 12.26 3.44
CA VAL A 189 17.14 11.19 4.16
C VAL A 189 18.18 11.72 5.15
N ILE A 190 18.83 12.85 4.85
CA ILE A 190 19.74 13.53 5.79
C ILE A 190 18.96 14.03 7.01
N VAL A 191 17.85 14.75 6.80
CA VAL A 191 17.01 15.25 7.91
C VAL A 191 16.48 14.07 8.73
N TYR A 192 15.94 13.04 8.08
CA TYR A 192 15.49 11.82 8.73
C TYR A 192 16.59 11.19 9.61
N SER A 193 17.81 11.09 9.07
CA SER A 193 18.96 10.55 9.80
C SER A 193 19.31 11.39 11.03
N LEU A 194 19.46 12.71 10.83
CA LEU A 194 19.79 13.65 11.90
C LEU A 194 18.74 13.63 13.00
N CYS A 195 17.45 13.57 12.66
CA CYS A 195 16.38 13.49 13.64
C CYS A 195 16.42 12.21 14.48
N TYR A 196 16.77 11.06 13.90
CA TYR A 196 16.95 9.81 14.66
C TYR A 196 18.15 9.90 15.62
N TYR A 197 19.30 10.34 15.14
CA TYR A 197 20.49 10.49 15.99
C TYR A 197 20.26 11.51 17.11
N TYR A 198 19.62 12.64 16.79
CA TYR A 198 19.26 13.67 17.77
C TYR A 198 18.31 13.12 18.84
N TYR A 199 17.24 12.42 18.43
CA TYR A 199 16.28 11.86 19.37
C TYR A 199 16.94 10.88 20.36
N PHE A 200 17.73 9.93 19.86
CA PHE A 200 18.37 8.95 20.73
C PHE A 200 19.48 9.56 21.59
N ALA A 201 20.21 10.57 21.10
CA ALA A 201 21.18 11.30 21.90
C ALA A 201 20.49 12.00 23.08
N HIS A 202 19.41 12.73 22.81
CA HIS A 202 18.63 13.43 23.82
C HIS A 202 17.98 12.46 24.82
N TYR A 203 17.38 11.38 24.32
CA TYR A 203 16.73 10.35 25.17
C TYR A 203 17.72 9.70 26.14
N LEU A 204 18.94 9.40 25.70
CA LEU A 204 19.99 8.84 26.55
C LEU A 204 20.53 9.87 27.56
N GLU A 205 20.64 11.13 27.17
CA GLU A 205 21.09 12.21 28.06
C GLU A 205 20.08 12.47 29.19
N GLU A 206 18.78 12.59 28.87
CA GLU A 206 17.73 12.73 29.87
C GLU A 206 17.72 11.57 30.87
N ARG A 207 17.99 10.34 30.39
CA ARG A 207 18.06 9.15 31.24
C ARG A 207 19.27 9.14 32.16
N ARG A 208 20.40 9.74 31.74
CA ARG A 208 21.60 9.91 32.58
C ARG A 208 21.41 10.95 33.68
N VAL A 209 20.60 11.98 33.44
CA VAL A 209 20.42 13.13 34.35
C VAL A 209 19.32 12.88 35.41
N LYS A 210 18.39 11.93 35.19
CA LYS A 210 17.37 11.59 36.19
C LYS A 210 18.00 11.01 37.48
N PRO A 211 17.77 11.62 38.67
CA PRO A 211 18.32 11.12 39.92
C PRO A 211 17.64 9.81 40.38
N MET A 212 18.37 9.02 41.16
CA MET A 212 17.98 7.70 41.65
C MET A 212 16.59 7.73 42.35
N PRO A 213 15.68 6.78 42.07
CA PRO A 213 14.35 6.78 42.65
C PRO A 213 14.40 6.60 44.18
N THR A 214 13.55 7.33 44.92
CA THR A 214 13.43 7.22 46.38
C THR A 214 12.88 5.84 46.75
N PRO A 215 13.17 5.27 47.95
CA PRO A 215 12.77 3.90 48.32
C PRO A 215 11.26 3.61 48.21
N ARG A 216 10.42 4.65 48.26
CA ARG A 216 8.95 4.55 48.05
C ARG A 216 8.53 4.30 46.59
N GLN A 217 9.40 4.58 45.61
CA GLN A 217 9.14 4.34 44.19
C GLN A 217 9.49 2.90 43.76
N LEU A 218 10.30 2.17 44.53
CA LEU A 218 10.64 0.75 44.27
C LEU A 218 9.47 -0.23 44.47
N GLN A 219 8.40 0.18 45.17
CA GLN A 219 7.23 -0.69 45.44
C GLN A 219 6.15 -0.63 44.37
N ARG A 220 6.26 0.26 43.38
CA ARG A 220 5.40 0.23 42.19
C ARG A 220 6.13 -0.56 41.11
N PRO A 221 5.51 -1.54 40.44
CA PRO A 221 6.12 -2.18 39.29
C PRO A 221 6.33 -1.09 38.23
N THR A 222 7.58 -0.63 38.09
CA THR A 222 7.96 0.40 37.14
C THR A 222 7.74 -0.14 35.73
N SER A 223 6.93 0.58 34.97
CA SER A 223 6.60 0.28 33.59
C SER A 223 7.82 0.46 32.69
N THR A 224 8.31 -0.61 32.04
CA THR A 224 9.07 -0.66 30.76
C THR A 224 10.36 0.17 30.59
N GLU A 225 10.66 1.18 31.41
CA GLU A 225 11.83 2.07 31.24
C GLU A 225 13.14 1.45 31.74
N ASP A 226 13.09 0.42 32.60
CA ASP A 226 14.29 -0.24 33.16
C ASP A 226 14.89 -1.30 32.22
N ASP A 227 14.15 -1.77 31.20
CA ASP A 227 14.59 -2.85 30.29
C ASP A 227 15.38 -2.36 29.06
N PHE A 228 15.57 -1.05 28.88
CA PHE A 228 16.32 -0.50 27.74
C PHE A 228 17.83 -0.61 27.97
N PRO A 229 18.58 -1.39 27.16
CA PRO A 229 19.95 -1.80 27.47
C PRO A 229 21.01 -0.76 27.10
N PHE A 230 20.64 0.28 26.34
CA PHE A 230 21.61 1.24 25.82
C PHE A 230 21.84 2.41 26.77
N THR A 231 23.11 2.79 26.97
CA THR A 231 23.50 3.92 27.83
C THR A 231 24.20 5.06 27.09
N SER A 232 24.72 4.80 25.89
CA SER A 232 25.51 5.75 25.11
C SER A 232 25.29 5.62 23.60
N MET A 233 25.43 6.72 22.87
CA MET A 233 25.30 6.73 21.40
C MET A 233 26.34 5.85 20.71
N SER A 234 27.52 5.68 21.30
CA SER A 234 28.55 4.82 20.72
C SER A 234 28.19 3.33 20.76
N GLU A 235 27.15 2.92 21.50
CA GLU A 235 26.67 1.52 21.55
C GLU A 235 25.81 1.16 20.33
N PHE A 236 25.36 2.16 19.58
CA PHE A 236 24.70 1.97 18.28
C PHE A 236 25.69 1.77 17.14
N LEU A 237 27.00 1.84 17.40
CA LEU A 237 28.07 1.61 16.42
C LEU A 237 28.62 0.18 16.55
N PRO A 238 29.22 -0.38 15.48
CA PRO A 238 29.78 -1.73 15.55
C PRO A 238 31.00 -1.74 16.50
N ARG A 239 31.09 -2.78 17.33
CA ARG A 239 32.14 -2.93 18.34
C ARG A 239 32.68 -4.35 18.33
N ARG A 240 33.97 -4.50 18.62
CA ARG A 240 34.55 -5.83 18.88
C ARG A 240 34.12 -6.28 20.27
N LEU A 241 33.66 -7.53 20.36
CA LEU A 241 33.26 -8.16 21.61
C LEU A 241 34.37 -9.12 22.02
N ASP A 242 34.95 -8.88 23.20
CA ASP A 242 35.99 -9.75 23.73
C ASP A 242 35.36 -11.08 24.17
N ASN A 243 36.00 -12.20 23.78
CA ASN A 243 35.57 -13.57 24.09
C ASN A 243 34.15 -13.98 23.63
N GLN A 244 33.54 -13.26 22.68
CA GLN A 244 32.27 -13.63 22.05
C GLN A 244 32.35 -13.52 20.53
N THR A 245 31.43 -14.20 19.82
CA THR A 245 31.29 -13.99 18.37
C THR A 245 30.84 -12.56 18.10
N GLY A 246 31.44 -11.91 17.09
CA GLY A 246 31.12 -10.53 16.74
C GLY A 246 29.67 -10.34 16.27
N VAL A 247 29.04 -11.38 15.75
CA VAL A 247 27.62 -11.40 15.35
C VAL A 247 26.93 -12.63 15.92
N ASP A 248 25.60 -12.57 16.06
CA ASP A 248 24.80 -13.73 16.44
C ASP A 248 24.61 -14.64 15.22
N LEU A 249 25.24 -15.81 15.25
CA LEU A 249 25.21 -16.78 14.15
C LEU A 249 23.80 -17.34 13.89
N LYS A 250 22.96 -17.47 14.92
CA LYS A 250 21.58 -17.95 14.75
C LYS A 250 20.78 -16.91 13.97
N LEU A 251 20.94 -15.63 14.33
CA LEU A 251 20.32 -14.55 13.58
C LEU A 251 20.88 -14.45 12.16
N CYS A 252 22.17 -14.68 11.93
CA CYS A 252 22.73 -14.73 10.56
C CYS A 252 22.05 -15.79 9.68
N VAL A 253 21.90 -17.02 10.19
CA VAL A 253 21.23 -18.11 9.46
C VAL A 253 19.76 -17.78 9.19
N LEU A 254 19.09 -17.16 10.16
CA LEU A 254 17.71 -16.71 10.01
C LEU A 254 17.58 -15.58 8.97
N THR A 255 18.46 -14.58 9.02
CA THR A 255 18.57 -13.50 8.02
C THR A 255 18.77 -14.07 6.63
N TRP A 256 19.67 -15.03 6.45
CA TRP A 256 19.89 -15.69 5.15
C TRP A 256 18.62 -16.39 4.63
N SER A 257 17.89 -17.05 5.51
CA SER A 257 16.62 -17.71 5.16
C SER A 257 15.57 -16.69 4.72
N PHE A 258 15.43 -15.58 5.46
CA PHE A 258 14.52 -14.50 5.07
C PHE A 258 14.97 -13.74 3.83
N PHE A 259 16.27 -13.64 3.57
CA PHE A 259 16.81 -13.02 2.35
C PHE A 259 16.37 -13.78 1.10
N LYS A 260 16.49 -15.12 1.10
CA LYS A 260 16.00 -15.97 -0.01
C LYS A 260 14.50 -15.79 -0.26
N GLN A 261 13.71 -15.78 0.82
CA GLN A 261 12.26 -15.52 0.72
C GLN A 261 11.98 -14.09 0.23
N GLY A 262 12.80 -13.13 0.64
CA GLY A 262 12.73 -11.74 0.26
C GLY A 262 12.86 -11.56 -1.25
N ILE A 263 13.83 -12.20 -1.91
CA ILE A 263 14.01 -12.09 -3.37
C ILE A 263 12.71 -12.46 -4.11
N LEU A 264 12.10 -13.59 -3.75
CA LEU A 264 10.84 -14.01 -4.36
C LEU A 264 9.72 -13.00 -4.07
N LYS A 265 9.62 -12.54 -2.82
CA LYS A 265 8.63 -11.53 -2.42
C LYS A 265 8.80 -10.22 -3.18
N GLN A 266 10.02 -9.78 -3.43
CA GLN A 266 10.32 -8.56 -4.16
C GLN A 266 9.85 -8.65 -5.61
N ILE A 267 10.16 -9.76 -6.29
CA ILE A 267 9.70 -10.01 -7.66
C ILE A 267 8.17 -10.08 -7.72
N LEU A 268 7.52 -10.70 -6.74
CA LEU A 268 6.07 -10.79 -6.69
C LEU A 268 5.38 -9.45 -6.38
N THR A 269 6.04 -8.56 -5.63
CA THR A 269 5.46 -7.28 -5.19
C THR A 269 5.68 -6.17 -6.20
N GLU A 270 6.90 -6.03 -6.72
CA GLU A 270 7.29 -5.00 -7.69
C GLU A 270 7.35 -5.56 -9.14
N GLY A 271 6.83 -6.77 -9.35
CA GLY A 271 6.87 -7.47 -10.64
C GLY A 271 6.31 -6.65 -11.80
N GLU A 272 5.26 -5.87 -11.54
CA GLU A 272 4.68 -4.94 -12.49
C GLU A 272 5.67 -3.84 -12.93
N ARG A 273 6.33 -3.18 -11.98
CA ARG A 273 7.34 -2.16 -12.27
C ARG A 273 8.60 -2.75 -12.90
N TYR A 274 8.99 -3.97 -12.52
CA TYR A 274 10.06 -4.70 -13.20
C TYR A 274 9.70 -4.99 -14.66
N VAL A 275 8.45 -5.40 -14.96
CA VAL A 275 8.05 -5.63 -16.35
C VAL A 275 8.11 -4.33 -17.17
N MET A 276 7.62 -3.22 -16.62
CA MET A 276 7.68 -1.91 -17.27
C MET A 276 9.12 -1.44 -17.52
N THR A 277 10.01 -1.66 -16.55
CA THR A 277 11.39 -1.13 -16.58
C THR A 277 12.36 -2.01 -17.36
N LEU A 278 12.30 -3.34 -17.19
CA LEU A 278 13.29 -4.28 -17.75
C LEU A 278 13.02 -4.64 -19.22
N PHE A 279 11.76 -4.69 -19.63
CA PHE A 279 11.38 -5.14 -20.98
C PHE A 279 11.02 -3.99 -21.93
N SER A 280 11.13 -2.74 -21.47
CA SER A 280 10.80 -1.50 -22.20
C SER A 280 9.51 -1.58 -23.02
N VAL A 281 8.49 -2.29 -22.50
CA VAL A 281 7.23 -2.53 -23.21
C VAL A 281 6.35 -1.28 -23.27
N LEU A 282 6.62 -0.31 -22.40
CA LEU A 282 5.94 0.98 -22.32
C LEU A 282 6.95 2.12 -22.42
N SER A 283 6.60 3.15 -23.18
CA SER A 283 7.36 4.41 -23.19
C SER A 283 7.34 5.10 -21.82
N PHE A 284 8.30 5.99 -21.53
CA PHE A 284 8.31 6.73 -20.25
C PHE A 284 7.06 7.59 -20.06
N TYR A 285 6.50 8.14 -21.14
CA TYR A 285 5.22 8.84 -21.11
C TYR A 285 4.09 7.89 -20.66
N GLU A 286 3.98 6.71 -21.26
CA GLU A 286 2.98 5.72 -20.86
C GLU A 286 3.16 5.24 -19.43
N GLN A 287 4.39 5.03 -18.97
CA GLN A 287 4.70 4.66 -17.58
C GLN A 287 4.24 5.73 -16.60
N GLY A 288 4.51 7.01 -16.89
CA GLY A 288 4.07 8.12 -16.04
C GLY A 288 2.55 8.26 -16.00
N VAL A 289 1.89 8.22 -17.17
CA VAL A 289 0.43 8.27 -17.23
C VAL A 289 -0.20 7.07 -16.52
N PHE A 290 0.35 5.87 -16.72
CA PHE A 290 -0.10 4.66 -16.05
C PHE A 290 0.06 4.76 -14.53
N ASP A 291 1.22 5.18 -14.00
CA ASP A 291 1.45 5.32 -12.56
C ASP A 291 0.44 6.29 -11.92
N VAL A 292 0.17 7.41 -12.59
CA VAL A 292 -0.83 8.40 -12.15
C VAL A 292 -2.23 7.79 -12.09
N VAL A 293 -2.65 7.10 -13.16
CA VAL A 293 -3.97 6.45 -13.24
C VAL A 293 -4.09 5.32 -12.22
N ASN A 294 -3.06 4.50 -12.05
CA ASN A 294 -3.04 3.41 -11.07
C ASN A 294 -3.09 3.95 -9.63
N ASN A 295 -2.37 5.03 -9.33
CA ASN A 295 -2.44 5.68 -8.02
C ASN A 295 -3.81 6.30 -7.75
N LEU A 296 -4.47 6.90 -8.76
CA LEU A 296 -5.82 7.45 -8.64
C LEU A 296 -6.88 6.35 -8.50
N GLY A 297 -6.79 5.31 -9.32
CA GLY A 297 -7.73 4.18 -9.33
C GLY A 297 -7.64 3.29 -8.09
N SER A 298 -6.43 3.11 -7.55
CA SER A 298 -6.23 2.36 -6.30
C SER A 298 -6.69 3.10 -5.04
N LEU A 299 -7.13 4.36 -5.12
CA LEU A 299 -7.69 5.09 -3.96
C LEU A 299 -8.94 4.40 -3.41
N ALA A 300 -9.82 3.90 -4.28
CA ALA A 300 -11.00 3.12 -3.88
C ALA A 300 -10.59 1.89 -3.07
N ALA A 301 -9.56 1.17 -3.52
CA ALA A 301 -9.01 0.04 -2.79
C ALA A 301 -8.48 0.45 -1.41
N ARG A 302 -7.67 1.52 -1.35
CA ARG A 302 -6.97 1.95 -0.14
C ARG A 302 -7.90 2.49 0.94
N PHE A 303 -8.95 3.21 0.56
CA PHE A 303 -9.81 3.91 1.50
C PHE A 303 -11.16 3.25 1.73
N LEU A 304 -11.65 2.45 0.78
CA LEU A 304 -12.97 1.82 0.87
C LEU A 304 -12.84 0.31 1.05
N PHE A 305 -12.22 -0.40 0.10
CA PHE A 305 -12.25 -1.87 0.11
C PHE A 305 -11.34 -2.48 1.18
N ARG A 306 -10.11 -1.98 1.36
CA ARG A 306 -9.17 -2.56 2.33
C ARG A 306 -9.66 -2.52 3.79
N PRO A 307 -10.22 -1.40 4.31
CA PRO A 307 -10.83 -1.42 5.64
C PRO A 307 -12.00 -2.40 5.78
N ILE A 308 -12.79 -2.55 4.71
CA ILE A 308 -13.88 -3.53 4.64
C ILE A 308 -13.33 -4.95 4.70
N GLU A 309 -12.29 -5.26 3.92
CA GLU A 309 -11.60 -6.54 3.87
C GLU A 309 -11.00 -6.92 5.22
N ASP A 310 -10.26 -6.01 5.87
CA ASP A 310 -9.63 -6.25 7.18
C ASP A 310 -10.70 -6.55 8.25
N SER A 311 -11.80 -5.79 8.24
CA SER A 311 -12.93 -5.98 9.15
C SER A 311 -13.65 -7.30 8.90
N ALA A 312 -13.88 -7.64 7.64
CA ALA A 312 -14.52 -8.89 7.23
C ALA A 312 -13.65 -10.10 7.58
N TYR A 313 -12.34 -10.02 7.38
CA TYR A 313 -11.39 -11.08 7.69
C TYR A 313 -11.47 -11.41 9.19
N PHE A 314 -11.38 -10.37 10.02
CA PHE A 314 -11.51 -10.53 11.46
C PHE A 314 -12.86 -11.15 11.82
N TYR A 315 -13.98 -10.62 11.31
CA TYR A 315 -15.31 -11.16 11.58
C TYR A 315 -15.44 -12.65 11.22
N PHE A 316 -15.08 -13.06 10.01
CA PHE A 316 -15.21 -14.46 9.57
C PHE A 316 -14.25 -15.39 10.29
N SER A 317 -13.05 -14.92 10.65
CA SER A 317 -12.07 -15.72 11.40
C SER A 317 -12.52 -16.10 12.81
N GLN A 318 -13.41 -15.29 13.42
CA GLN A 318 -13.99 -15.56 14.73
C GLN A 318 -15.26 -16.41 14.64
N LEU A 319 -16.00 -16.29 13.54
CA LEU A 319 -17.31 -16.92 13.38
C LEU A 319 -17.23 -18.33 12.76
N VAL A 320 -16.28 -18.57 11.84
CA VAL A 320 -16.17 -19.82 11.09
C VAL A 320 -14.92 -20.58 11.52
N ILE A 321 -15.11 -21.84 11.92
CA ILE A 321 -14.03 -22.74 12.32
C ILE A 321 -13.42 -23.35 11.05
N ARG A 322 -12.09 -23.21 10.91
CA ARG A 322 -11.32 -23.66 9.72
C ARG A 322 -11.41 -25.17 9.49
N ASP A 323 -11.19 -25.96 10.55
CA ASP A 323 -11.01 -27.41 10.47
C ASP A 323 -12.32 -28.22 10.58
N LYS A 324 -13.48 -27.59 10.35
CA LYS A 324 -14.81 -28.25 10.44
C LYS A 324 -15.70 -27.97 9.23
N PRO A 325 -16.42 -28.94 8.66
CA PRO A 325 -17.50 -28.71 7.68
C PRO A 325 -18.50 -27.64 8.12
N ILE A 326 -19.20 -26.97 7.17
CA ILE A 326 -20.22 -25.95 7.51
C ILE A 326 -21.43 -26.62 8.17
N ASP A 327 -21.78 -27.83 7.73
CA ASP A 327 -22.92 -28.61 8.25
C ASP A 327 -22.70 -29.08 9.69
N ASP A 328 -21.46 -29.18 10.14
CA ASP A 328 -21.09 -29.64 11.49
C ASP A 328 -20.93 -28.47 12.49
N GLN A 329 -21.20 -27.24 12.05
CA GLN A 329 -21.07 -26.03 12.86
C GLN A 329 -22.45 -25.49 13.28
N ASP A 330 -22.46 -24.52 14.19
CA ASP A 330 -23.71 -23.92 14.65
C ASP A 330 -24.50 -23.33 13.46
N PRO A 331 -25.72 -23.82 13.20
CA PRO A 331 -26.46 -23.45 11.99
C PRO A 331 -26.88 -21.98 11.99
N TYR A 332 -27.05 -21.37 13.16
CA TYR A 332 -27.36 -19.94 13.27
C TYR A 332 -26.16 -19.09 12.89
N GLN A 333 -24.96 -19.42 13.41
CA GLN A 333 -23.71 -18.74 13.06
C GLN A 333 -23.37 -18.91 11.57
N MET A 334 -23.57 -20.10 11.00
CA MET A 334 -23.30 -20.33 9.57
C MET A 334 -24.28 -19.59 8.66
N LYS A 335 -25.55 -19.51 9.05
CA LYS A 335 -26.55 -18.66 8.38
C LYS A 335 -26.15 -17.19 8.44
N GLU A 336 -25.72 -16.71 9.60
CA GLU A 336 -25.25 -15.33 9.78
C GLU A 336 -24.03 -15.05 8.91
N ALA A 337 -23.03 -15.94 8.93
CA ALA A 337 -21.82 -15.82 8.11
C ALA A 337 -22.15 -15.74 6.61
N ALA A 338 -23.03 -16.64 6.12
CA ALA A 338 -23.45 -16.65 4.73
C ALA A 338 -24.20 -15.37 4.34
N LEU A 339 -25.13 -14.90 5.19
CA LEU A 339 -25.89 -13.69 4.95
C LEU A 339 -25.02 -12.43 4.95
N VAL A 340 -24.05 -12.35 5.88
CA VAL A 340 -23.08 -11.25 5.93
C VAL A 340 -22.20 -11.25 4.69
N LEU A 341 -21.68 -12.41 4.28
CA LEU A 341 -20.89 -12.52 3.05
C LEU A 341 -21.71 -12.12 1.81
N GLN A 342 -22.96 -12.57 1.71
CA GLN A 342 -23.86 -12.22 0.61
C GLN A 342 -24.09 -10.70 0.52
N ARG A 343 -24.44 -10.07 1.64
CA ARG A 343 -24.71 -8.63 1.72
C ARG A 343 -23.44 -7.81 1.46
N LEU A 344 -22.30 -8.29 1.95
CA LEU A 344 -21.01 -7.66 1.74
C LEU A 344 -20.62 -7.68 0.25
N LEU A 345 -20.69 -8.86 -0.38
CA LEU A 345 -20.44 -9.03 -1.83
C LEU A 345 -21.35 -8.13 -2.64
N ARG A 346 -22.64 -8.07 -2.31
CA ARG A 346 -23.57 -7.22 -3.03
C ARG A 346 -23.24 -5.74 -2.91
N THR A 347 -22.84 -5.30 -1.73
CA THR A 347 -22.44 -3.91 -1.48
C THR A 347 -21.18 -3.55 -2.27
N VAL A 348 -20.12 -4.37 -2.20
CA VAL A 348 -18.85 -4.06 -2.88
C VAL A 348 -18.98 -4.17 -4.41
N VAL A 349 -19.78 -5.10 -4.93
CA VAL A 349 -20.08 -5.19 -6.37
C VAL A 349 -20.86 -3.97 -6.83
N SER A 350 -21.85 -3.52 -6.05
CA SER A 350 -22.61 -2.31 -6.38
C SER A 350 -21.71 -1.08 -6.47
N LEU A 351 -20.80 -0.92 -5.49
CA LEU A 351 -19.79 0.15 -5.50
C LEU A 351 -18.84 0.04 -6.70
N GLY A 352 -18.35 -1.16 -7.00
CA GLY A 352 -17.50 -1.43 -8.17
C GLY A 352 -18.20 -1.14 -9.50
N LEU A 353 -19.49 -1.45 -9.62
CA LEU A 353 -20.29 -1.17 -10.81
C LEU A 353 -20.55 0.33 -10.99
N VAL A 354 -20.78 1.07 -9.90
CA VAL A 354 -20.83 2.54 -9.95
C VAL A 354 -19.49 3.09 -10.45
N ALA A 355 -18.37 2.62 -9.89
CA ALA A 355 -17.04 3.05 -10.33
C ALA A 355 -16.78 2.74 -11.82
N LEU A 356 -17.14 1.54 -12.29
CA LEU A 356 -17.04 1.14 -13.70
C LEU A 356 -17.91 2.03 -14.60
N CYS A 357 -19.19 2.19 -14.26
CA CYS A 357 -20.17 2.98 -15.01
C CYS A 357 -19.75 4.44 -15.16
N PHE A 358 -19.57 5.15 -14.05
CA PHE A 358 -19.22 6.56 -14.07
C PHE A 358 -17.76 6.79 -14.50
N GLY A 359 -16.87 5.82 -14.26
CA GLY A 359 -15.51 5.84 -14.76
C GLY A 359 -15.43 5.89 -16.29
N GLN A 360 -16.40 5.30 -17.01
CA GLN A 360 -16.46 5.41 -18.47
C GLN A 360 -16.70 6.84 -18.96
N GLY A 361 -17.71 7.52 -18.42
CA GLY A 361 -18.12 8.85 -18.90
C GLY A 361 -17.40 10.04 -18.24
N TYR A 362 -16.81 9.87 -17.05
CA TYR A 362 -16.21 10.97 -16.28
C TYR A 362 -14.68 10.90 -16.15
N ALA A 363 -14.02 9.90 -16.73
CA ALA A 363 -12.56 9.80 -16.67
C ALA A 363 -11.87 11.10 -17.07
N ARG A 364 -12.30 11.70 -18.21
CA ARG A 364 -11.74 12.95 -18.71
C ARG A 364 -11.93 14.12 -17.75
N LEU A 365 -13.14 14.28 -17.20
CA LEU A 365 -13.44 15.35 -16.23
C LEU A 365 -12.63 15.20 -14.94
N VAL A 366 -12.54 13.98 -14.39
CA VAL A 366 -11.78 13.71 -13.16
C VAL A 366 -10.30 14.02 -13.37
N LEU A 367 -9.74 13.61 -14.52
CA LEU A 367 -8.33 13.88 -14.85
C LEU A 367 -8.07 15.37 -15.09
N LEU A 368 -9.02 16.09 -15.69
CA LEU A 368 -8.95 17.55 -15.84
C LEU A 368 -8.89 18.25 -14.47
N LEU A 369 -9.74 17.84 -13.53
CA LEU A 369 -9.75 18.38 -12.17
C LEU A 369 -8.43 18.09 -11.44
N TYR A 370 -7.87 16.89 -11.63
CA TYR A 370 -6.64 16.46 -10.98
C TYR A 370 -5.39 17.09 -11.61
N GLY A 371 -5.05 16.68 -12.83
CA GLY A 371 -3.80 17.03 -13.52
C GLY A 371 -3.91 18.06 -14.64
N GLY A 372 -5.09 18.60 -14.91
CA GLY A 372 -5.31 19.58 -15.99
C GLY A 372 -5.42 18.96 -17.38
N SER A 373 -5.43 19.81 -18.42
CA SER A 373 -5.61 19.41 -19.84
C SER A 373 -4.52 18.45 -20.32
N ALA A 374 -3.28 18.63 -19.86
CA ALA A 374 -2.16 17.77 -20.18
C ALA A 374 -2.43 16.28 -19.87
N LEU A 375 -3.22 16.01 -18.82
CA LEU A 375 -3.65 14.67 -18.45
C LEU A 375 -4.99 14.30 -19.10
N ALA A 376 -5.93 15.24 -19.19
CA ALA A 376 -7.28 14.99 -19.69
C ALA A 376 -7.37 14.74 -21.21
N ASP A 377 -6.47 15.30 -22.00
CA ASP A 377 -6.58 15.24 -23.47
C ASP A 377 -5.67 14.18 -24.11
N GLY A 378 -4.94 13.41 -23.29
CA GLY A 378 -3.99 12.38 -23.74
C GLY A 378 -4.47 10.95 -23.57
N LEU A 379 -3.53 10.06 -23.25
CA LEU A 379 -3.78 8.62 -23.03
C LEU A 379 -4.51 8.31 -21.70
N ALA A 380 -4.44 9.21 -20.72
CA ALA A 380 -4.89 8.97 -19.36
C ALA A 380 -6.39 8.65 -19.23
N PRO A 381 -7.32 9.31 -19.97
CA PRO A 381 -8.74 8.95 -19.92
C PRO A 381 -8.98 7.51 -20.37
N LEU A 382 -8.30 7.05 -21.42
CA LEU A 382 -8.41 5.67 -21.89
C LEU A 382 -7.94 4.68 -20.81
N LEU A 383 -6.81 4.96 -20.16
CA LEU A 383 -6.31 4.11 -19.07
C LEU A 383 -7.24 4.14 -17.85
N LEU A 384 -7.77 5.29 -17.46
CA LEU A 384 -8.67 5.39 -16.31
C LEU A 384 -10.02 4.69 -16.57
N ARG A 385 -10.52 4.77 -17.81
CA ARG A 385 -11.68 3.99 -18.26
C ARG A 385 -11.41 2.48 -18.17
N ALA A 386 -10.26 2.01 -18.67
CA ALA A 386 -9.87 0.61 -18.52
C ALA A 386 -9.70 0.21 -17.04
N HIS A 387 -9.09 1.07 -16.23
CA HIS A 387 -8.84 0.82 -14.82
C HIS A 387 -10.13 0.78 -13.98
N SER A 388 -11.21 1.41 -14.43
CA SER A 388 -12.51 1.31 -13.75
C SER A 388 -13.04 -0.14 -13.73
N LEU A 389 -12.68 -0.97 -14.72
CA LEU A 389 -12.93 -2.42 -14.68
C LEU A 389 -12.10 -3.10 -13.60
N ALA A 390 -10.83 -2.71 -13.45
CA ALA A 390 -9.96 -3.23 -12.40
C ALA A 390 -10.51 -2.90 -10.99
N ILE A 391 -11.13 -1.73 -10.79
CA ILE A 391 -11.78 -1.36 -9.52
C ILE A 391 -12.92 -2.33 -9.17
N LEU A 392 -13.76 -2.70 -10.15
CA LEU A 392 -14.83 -3.69 -9.94
C LEU A 392 -14.26 -5.06 -9.56
N LEU A 393 -13.26 -5.54 -10.30
CA LEU A 393 -12.63 -6.83 -10.03
C LEU A 393 -11.92 -6.84 -8.67
N LEU A 394 -11.27 -5.73 -8.30
CA LEU A 394 -10.62 -5.58 -7.02
C LEU A 394 -11.61 -5.66 -5.86
N ALA A 395 -12.79 -5.04 -5.99
CA ALA A 395 -13.86 -5.11 -4.99
C ALA A 395 -14.32 -6.56 -4.73
N ILE A 396 -14.51 -7.32 -5.82
CA ILE A 396 -14.93 -8.74 -5.76
C ILE A 396 -13.79 -9.61 -5.21
N ASN A 397 -12.57 -9.41 -5.72
CA ASN A 397 -11.39 -10.17 -5.32
C ASN A 397 -11.14 -10.02 -3.83
N GLY A 398 -11.06 -8.78 -3.34
CA GLY A 398 -10.80 -8.49 -1.93
C GLY A 398 -11.76 -9.20 -0.99
N THR A 399 -13.07 -9.12 -1.26
CA THR A 399 -14.09 -9.71 -0.38
C THR A 399 -14.11 -11.25 -0.45
N THR A 400 -14.03 -11.82 -1.66
CA THR A 400 -14.07 -13.29 -1.84
C THR A 400 -12.81 -13.96 -1.28
N GLU A 401 -11.65 -13.37 -1.52
CA GLU A 401 -10.37 -13.88 -1.06
C GLU A 401 -10.19 -13.70 0.44
N CYS A 402 -10.63 -12.57 0.99
CA CYS A 402 -10.69 -12.33 2.43
C CYS A 402 -11.45 -13.44 3.17
N TYR A 403 -12.67 -13.77 2.71
CA TYR A 403 -13.45 -14.85 3.30
C TYR A 403 -12.75 -16.20 3.15
N ALA A 404 -12.19 -16.48 1.98
CA ALA A 404 -11.46 -17.72 1.73
C ALA A 404 -10.27 -17.87 2.70
N LEU A 405 -9.42 -16.85 2.83
CA LEU A 405 -8.26 -16.86 3.73
C LEU A 405 -8.64 -16.92 5.21
N ALA A 406 -9.77 -16.32 5.59
CA ALA A 406 -10.28 -16.38 6.96
C ALA A 406 -10.72 -17.80 7.36
N THR A 407 -11.15 -18.61 6.38
CA THR A 407 -11.85 -19.90 6.62
C THR A 407 -11.13 -21.14 6.08
N MET A 408 -10.07 -21.00 5.27
CA MET A 408 -9.22 -22.11 4.81
C MET A 408 -8.47 -22.76 5.96
N ASP A 409 -8.43 -24.10 5.95
CA ASP A 409 -7.51 -24.91 6.78
C ASP A 409 -6.06 -24.80 6.27
N THR A 410 -5.12 -25.43 6.97
CA THR A 410 -3.69 -25.39 6.65
C THR A 410 -3.37 -25.99 5.28
N VAL A 411 -4.02 -27.10 4.90
CA VAL A 411 -3.78 -27.81 3.63
C VAL A 411 -4.26 -26.98 2.44
N HIS A 412 -5.45 -26.38 2.55
CA HIS A 412 -6.01 -25.49 1.56
C HIS A 412 -5.21 -24.19 1.45
N LEU A 413 -4.72 -23.66 2.57
CA LEU A 413 -3.86 -22.47 2.58
C LEU A 413 -2.53 -22.72 1.85
N ASP A 414 -1.88 -23.87 2.09
CA ASP A 414 -0.65 -24.25 1.40
C ASP A 414 -0.87 -24.47 -0.10
N ARG A 415 -1.99 -25.11 -0.46
CA ARG A 415 -2.38 -25.26 -1.87
C ARG A 415 -2.64 -23.90 -2.51
N TYR A 416 -3.36 -23.02 -1.83
CA TYR A 416 -3.64 -21.65 -2.28
C TYR A 416 -2.33 -20.89 -2.52
N ASN A 417 -1.38 -20.93 -1.59
CA ASN A 417 -0.07 -20.27 -1.74
C ASN A 417 0.69 -20.76 -2.98
N ARG A 418 0.68 -22.08 -3.26
CA ARG A 418 1.29 -22.63 -4.49
C ARG A 418 0.57 -22.17 -5.76
N VAL A 419 -0.76 -22.15 -5.75
CA VAL A 419 -1.56 -21.66 -6.90
C VAL A 419 -1.30 -20.18 -7.13
N MET A 420 -1.27 -19.35 -6.07
CA MET A 420 -0.96 -17.92 -6.18
C MET A 420 0.43 -17.67 -6.76
N ALA A 421 1.45 -18.42 -6.34
CA ALA A 421 2.78 -18.33 -6.92
C ALA A 421 2.76 -18.62 -8.44
N GLY A 422 2.02 -19.66 -8.85
CA GLY A 422 1.83 -19.98 -10.27
C GLY A 422 1.08 -18.89 -11.04
N LEU A 423 0.01 -18.33 -10.46
CA LEU A 423 -0.74 -17.21 -11.05
C LEU A 423 0.11 -15.95 -11.20
N SER A 424 1.01 -15.66 -10.26
CA SER A 424 1.92 -14.52 -10.38
C SER A 424 2.93 -14.67 -11.53
N VAL A 425 3.47 -15.87 -11.74
CA VAL A 425 4.32 -16.15 -12.91
C VAL A 425 3.52 -16.04 -14.20
N GLY A 426 2.30 -16.60 -14.24
CA GLY A 426 1.38 -16.47 -15.36
C GLY A 426 1.02 -15.01 -15.65
N PHE A 427 0.80 -14.20 -14.61
CA PHE A 427 0.55 -12.77 -14.72
C PHE A 427 1.72 -12.05 -15.40
N MET A 428 2.98 -12.33 -15.03
CA MET A 428 4.13 -11.68 -15.71
C MET A 428 4.14 -11.99 -17.21
N LEU A 429 3.83 -13.22 -17.62
CA LEU A 429 3.74 -13.62 -19.03
C LEU A 429 2.58 -12.92 -19.76
N VAL A 430 1.39 -12.93 -19.15
CA VAL A 430 0.19 -12.28 -19.73
C VAL A 430 0.38 -10.77 -19.82
N SER A 431 1.00 -10.15 -18.81
CA SER A 431 1.35 -8.72 -18.82
C SER A 431 2.31 -8.41 -19.94
N TRP A 432 3.39 -9.17 -20.10
CA TRP A 432 4.31 -8.97 -21.21
C TRP A 432 3.63 -9.13 -22.57
N LEU A 433 2.78 -10.15 -22.75
CA LEU A 433 2.07 -10.40 -24.01
C LEU A 433 1.04 -9.31 -24.33
N LEU A 434 0.11 -9.03 -23.42
CA LEU A 434 -0.95 -8.06 -23.65
C LEU A 434 -0.41 -6.63 -23.79
N THR A 435 0.67 -6.31 -23.08
CA THR A 435 1.29 -4.98 -23.21
C THR A 435 1.95 -4.79 -24.57
N ARG A 436 2.54 -5.85 -25.16
CA ARG A 436 3.02 -5.79 -26.55
C ARG A 436 1.90 -5.63 -27.58
N LEU A 437 0.72 -6.16 -27.30
CA LEU A 437 -0.41 -6.15 -28.24
C LEU A 437 -1.28 -4.88 -28.13
N LEU A 438 -1.48 -4.37 -26.91
CA LEU A 438 -2.46 -3.33 -26.58
C LEU A 438 -1.84 -2.16 -25.80
N GLY A 439 -0.50 -2.09 -25.72
CA GLY A 439 0.22 -1.06 -24.96
C GLY A 439 -0.14 -1.05 -23.47
N SER A 440 -0.15 0.14 -22.89
CA SER A 440 -0.50 0.36 -21.47
C SER A 440 -1.90 -0.10 -21.07
N VAL A 441 -2.87 -0.12 -21.99
CA VAL A 441 -4.20 -0.73 -21.75
C VAL A 441 -4.07 -2.24 -21.55
N GLY A 442 -3.24 -2.90 -22.36
CA GLY A 442 -2.93 -4.32 -22.23
C GLY A 442 -2.39 -4.70 -20.85
N PHE A 443 -1.57 -3.82 -20.27
CA PHE A 443 -1.05 -4.00 -18.92
C PHE A 443 -2.17 -3.99 -17.86
N ILE A 444 -3.13 -3.05 -17.95
CA ILE A 444 -4.31 -3.01 -17.07
C ILE A 444 -5.17 -4.27 -17.24
N LEU A 445 -5.37 -4.71 -18.49
CA LEU A 445 -6.14 -5.92 -18.78
C LEU A 445 -5.46 -7.18 -18.25
N ALA A 446 -4.13 -7.27 -18.28
CA ALA A 446 -3.39 -8.36 -17.65
C ALA A 446 -3.60 -8.41 -16.13
N ASN A 447 -3.61 -7.25 -15.48
CA ASN A 447 -3.99 -7.12 -14.07
C ASN A 447 -5.44 -7.59 -13.84
N CYS A 448 -6.37 -7.24 -14.73
CA CYS A 448 -7.75 -7.73 -14.68
C CYS A 448 -7.83 -9.26 -14.82
N CYS A 449 -7.07 -9.86 -15.75
CA CYS A 449 -6.99 -11.32 -15.92
C CYS A 449 -6.48 -12.02 -14.65
N ASN A 450 -5.43 -11.46 -14.02
CA ASN A 450 -4.89 -11.97 -12.76
C ASN A 450 -5.93 -11.90 -11.63
N MET A 451 -6.64 -10.77 -11.48
CA MET A 451 -7.73 -10.63 -10.53
C MET A 451 -8.86 -11.61 -10.81
N ALA A 452 -9.27 -11.79 -12.07
CA ALA A 452 -10.30 -12.74 -12.47
C ALA A 452 -9.94 -14.19 -12.12
N ALA A 453 -8.67 -14.59 -12.31
CA ALA A 453 -8.19 -15.90 -11.91
C ALA A 453 -8.25 -16.11 -10.39
N ARG A 454 -7.88 -15.10 -9.60
CA ARG A 454 -7.95 -15.12 -8.13
C ARG A 454 -9.40 -15.16 -7.61
N ILE A 455 -10.29 -14.38 -8.22
CA ILE A 455 -11.73 -14.43 -7.95
C ILE A 455 -12.26 -15.82 -8.23
N THR A 456 -11.93 -16.38 -9.41
CA THR A 456 -12.39 -17.72 -9.80
C THR A 456 -11.96 -18.76 -8.78
N HIS A 457 -10.70 -18.74 -8.34
CA HIS A 457 -10.21 -19.67 -7.32
C HIS A 457 -10.97 -19.52 -5.98
N SER A 458 -11.16 -18.28 -5.50
CA SER A 458 -11.84 -17.99 -4.23
C SER A 458 -13.32 -18.35 -4.29
N VAL A 459 -14.01 -18.03 -5.39
CA VAL A 459 -15.41 -18.38 -5.63
C VAL A 459 -15.59 -19.88 -5.73
N LEU A 460 -14.69 -20.61 -6.40
CA LEU A 460 -14.73 -22.08 -6.44
C LEU A 460 -14.55 -22.70 -5.05
N PHE A 461 -13.68 -22.13 -4.22
CA PHE A 461 -13.55 -22.56 -2.82
C PHE A 461 -14.84 -22.33 -2.04
N ILE A 462 -15.41 -21.12 -2.09
CA ILE A 462 -16.67 -20.78 -1.40
C ILE A 462 -17.80 -21.70 -1.89
N LYS A 463 -17.94 -21.89 -3.21
CA LYS A 463 -18.98 -22.75 -3.79
C LYS A 463 -18.86 -24.18 -3.29
N ARG A 464 -17.65 -24.75 -3.23
CA ARG A 464 -17.43 -26.10 -2.71
C ARG A 464 -17.73 -26.19 -1.21
N ARG A 465 -17.37 -25.15 -0.46
CA ARG A 465 -17.58 -25.07 0.99
C ARG A 465 -19.07 -25.08 1.38
N TYR A 466 -19.91 -24.47 0.54
CA TYR A 466 -21.36 -24.35 0.77
C TYR A 466 -22.20 -25.34 -0.06
N HIS A 467 -21.59 -26.22 -0.87
CA HIS A 467 -22.28 -27.07 -1.85
C HIS A 467 -23.40 -27.94 -1.25
N ASN A 468 -23.21 -28.45 -0.03
CA ASN A 468 -24.18 -29.33 0.63
C ASN A 468 -25.13 -28.61 1.58
N THR A 469 -25.05 -27.27 1.63
CA THR A 469 -25.81 -26.44 2.57
C THR A 469 -26.96 -25.73 1.85
N ALA A 470 -27.95 -25.25 2.60
CA ALA A 470 -29.02 -24.42 2.06
C ALA A 470 -28.60 -22.96 1.78
N PHE A 471 -27.35 -22.58 2.07
CA PHE A 471 -26.90 -21.19 2.01
C PHE A 471 -26.23 -20.87 0.67
N THR A 472 -26.58 -19.73 0.08
CA THR A 472 -26.07 -19.26 -1.22
C THR A 472 -25.37 -17.90 -1.11
N PRO A 473 -24.25 -17.78 -0.37
CA PRO A 473 -23.59 -16.49 -0.16
C PRO A 473 -23.12 -15.81 -1.46
N LEU A 474 -22.84 -16.61 -2.50
CA LEU A 474 -22.38 -16.11 -3.80
C LEU A 474 -23.47 -15.39 -4.60
N ASP A 475 -24.76 -15.48 -4.21
CA ASP A 475 -25.84 -14.70 -4.82
C ASP A 475 -25.64 -13.19 -4.62
N GLY A 476 -24.79 -12.81 -3.65
CA GLY A 476 -24.34 -11.43 -3.47
C GLY A 476 -23.57 -10.87 -4.66
N LEU A 477 -22.98 -11.72 -5.52
CA LEU A 477 -22.28 -11.26 -6.73
C LEU A 477 -23.20 -10.61 -7.76
N LEU A 478 -24.52 -10.83 -7.65
CA LEU A 478 -25.53 -10.24 -8.51
C LEU A 478 -26.36 -9.23 -7.70
N PRO A 479 -26.14 -7.91 -7.91
CA PRO A 479 -27.01 -6.88 -7.36
C PRO A 479 -28.44 -6.95 -7.88
N GLY A 480 -29.34 -6.20 -7.23
CA GLY A 480 -30.73 -6.13 -7.62
C GLY A 480 -30.94 -5.66 -9.06
N ARG A 481 -32.03 -6.16 -9.68
CA ARG A 481 -32.30 -5.92 -11.11
C ARG A 481 -32.56 -4.44 -11.40
N LYS A 482 -33.25 -3.72 -10.50
CA LYS A 482 -33.54 -2.29 -10.72
C LYS A 482 -32.26 -1.47 -10.66
N PHE A 483 -31.37 -1.78 -9.70
CA PHE A 483 -30.04 -1.17 -9.63
C PHE A 483 -29.23 -1.42 -10.91
N LEU A 484 -29.17 -2.67 -11.40
CA LEU A 484 -28.46 -2.98 -12.64
C LEU A 484 -29.02 -2.21 -13.85
N THR A 485 -30.35 -2.12 -13.99
CA THR A 485 -30.96 -1.32 -15.05
C THR A 485 -30.66 0.17 -14.91
N ALA A 486 -30.62 0.70 -13.69
CA ALA A 486 -30.30 2.11 -13.43
C ALA A 486 -28.84 2.43 -13.74
N VAL A 487 -27.92 1.53 -13.39
CA VAL A 487 -26.49 1.66 -13.72
C VAL A 487 -26.28 1.61 -15.23
N LEU A 488 -26.92 0.67 -15.93
CA LEU A 488 -26.81 0.58 -17.39
C LEU A 488 -27.38 1.82 -18.09
N ALA A 489 -28.57 2.27 -17.68
CA ALA A 489 -29.17 3.50 -18.20
C ALA A 489 -28.27 4.72 -17.93
N SER A 490 -27.73 4.82 -16.71
CA SER A 490 -26.80 5.89 -16.35
C SER A 490 -25.53 5.84 -17.18
N ALA A 491 -24.96 4.65 -17.43
CA ALA A 491 -23.76 4.52 -18.26
C ALA A 491 -23.98 5.10 -19.66
N VAL A 492 -25.11 4.77 -20.29
CA VAL A 492 -25.47 5.31 -21.61
C VAL A 492 -25.61 6.83 -21.53
N ILE A 493 -26.39 7.35 -20.57
CA ILE A 493 -26.60 8.79 -20.40
C ILE A 493 -25.28 9.53 -20.17
N THR A 494 -24.39 9.01 -19.34
CA THR A 494 -23.15 9.70 -18.98
C THR A 494 -22.13 9.68 -20.12
N ILE A 495 -22.06 8.59 -20.89
CA ILE A 495 -21.22 8.52 -22.10
C ILE A 495 -21.75 9.47 -23.18
N SER A 496 -23.07 9.46 -23.42
CA SER A 496 -23.69 10.44 -24.34
C SER A 496 -23.48 11.87 -23.87
N SER A 497 -23.58 12.13 -22.56
CA SER A 497 -23.34 13.45 -21.99
C SER A 497 -21.91 13.93 -22.24
N GLU A 498 -20.92 13.05 -22.12
CA GLU A 498 -19.54 13.37 -22.44
C GLU A 498 -19.39 13.75 -23.93
N MET A 499 -19.98 12.98 -24.83
CA MET A 499 -19.88 13.22 -26.28
C MET A 499 -20.53 14.53 -26.72
N TYR A 500 -21.70 14.88 -26.18
CA TYR A 500 -22.47 16.04 -26.64
C TYR A 500 -22.22 17.32 -25.85
N PHE A 501 -22.00 17.23 -24.53
CA PHE A 501 -21.97 18.41 -23.65
C PHE A 501 -20.60 18.73 -23.06
N TYR A 502 -19.64 17.81 -23.04
CA TYR A 502 -18.35 18.05 -22.36
C TYR A 502 -17.58 19.26 -22.92
N GLU A 503 -17.51 19.37 -24.25
CA GLU A 503 -16.81 20.48 -24.90
C GLU A 503 -17.58 21.80 -24.79
N SER A 504 -18.91 21.76 -24.92
CA SER A 504 -19.76 22.96 -24.84
C SER A 504 -19.92 23.49 -23.41
N SER A 505 -20.15 22.61 -22.44
CA SER A 505 -20.35 22.98 -21.03
C SER A 505 -20.02 21.82 -20.08
N LYS A 506 -18.84 21.91 -19.47
CA LYS A 506 -18.37 20.98 -18.42
C LYS A 506 -19.30 20.96 -17.20
N VAL A 507 -19.99 22.07 -16.92
CA VAL A 507 -20.95 22.20 -15.81
C VAL A 507 -22.21 21.36 -16.07
N VAL A 508 -22.73 21.38 -17.29
CA VAL A 508 -23.91 20.57 -17.66
C VAL A 508 -23.57 19.09 -17.61
N HIS A 509 -22.39 18.70 -18.12
CA HIS A 509 -21.91 17.34 -18.01
C HIS A 509 -21.79 16.90 -16.54
N PHE A 510 -21.15 17.71 -15.68
CA PHE A 510 -21.06 17.45 -14.25
C PHE A 510 -22.42 17.29 -13.57
N ALA A 511 -23.37 18.21 -13.84
CA ALA A 511 -24.72 18.15 -13.28
C ALA A 511 -25.50 16.88 -13.73
N THR A 512 -25.31 16.45 -14.98
CA THR A 512 -25.86 15.19 -15.49
C THR A 512 -25.34 13.99 -14.69
N GLY A 513 -24.06 14.01 -14.32
CA GLY A 513 -23.44 12.95 -13.52
C GLY A 513 -23.98 12.89 -12.10
N VAL A 514 -24.07 14.05 -11.45
CA VAL A 514 -24.61 14.15 -10.08
C VAL A 514 -26.05 13.66 -10.02
N THR A 515 -26.88 14.04 -10.99
CA THR A 515 -28.28 13.59 -11.06
C THR A 515 -28.39 12.09 -11.33
N CYS A 516 -27.65 11.54 -12.29
CA CYS A 516 -27.62 10.09 -12.54
C CYS A 516 -27.14 9.31 -11.31
N LEU A 517 -26.07 9.78 -10.65
CA LEU A 517 -25.53 9.14 -9.45
C LEU A 517 -26.55 9.14 -8.31
N ALA A 518 -27.24 10.26 -8.08
CA ALA A 518 -28.29 10.35 -7.07
C ALA A 518 -29.43 9.35 -7.33
N VAL A 519 -29.85 9.19 -8.58
CA VAL A 519 -30.87 8.21 -8.98
C VAL A 519 -30.38 6.78 -8.74
N VAL A 520 -29.17 6.44 -9.17
CA VAL A 520 -28.57 5.11 -8.96
C VAL A 520 -28.47 4.78 -7.47
N VAL A 521 -28.01 5.72 -6.65
CA VAL A 521 -27.91 5.55 -5.20
C VAL A 521 -29.29 5.42 -4.56
N ALA A 522 -30.28 6.22 -4.97
CA ALA A 522 -31.65 6.11 -4.45
C ALA A 522 -32.28 4.75 -4.76
N ILE A 523 -32.09 4.23 -5.97
CA ILE A 523 -32.56 2.89 -6.37
C ILE A 523 -31.83 1.80 -5.58
N TRP A 524 -30.51 1.94 -5.39
CA TRP A 524 -29.73 1.03 -4.56
C TRP A 524 -30.23 0.99 -3.12
N VAL A 525 -30.45 2.15 -2.49
CA VAL A 525 -31.00 2.28 -1.13
C VAL A 525 -32.40 1.66 -1.04
N TYR A 526 -33.21 1.80 -2.09
CA TYR A 526 -34.55 1.22 -2.15
C TYR A 526 -34.54 -0.31 -2.28
N GLU A 527 -33.62 -0.90 -3.07
CA GLU A 527 -33.50 -2.36 -3.19
C GLU A 527 -32.82 -2.98 -1.95
N GLU A 528 -31.85 -2.30 -1.35
CA GLU A 528 -31.04 -2.79 -0.24
C GLU A 528 -31.46 -2.23 1.12
N GLN A 529 -32.77 -2.00 1.32
CA GLN A 529 -33.32 -1.40 2.54
C GLN A 529 -32.89 -2.12 3.82
N GLU A 530 -32.75 -3.45 3.80
CA GLU A 530 -32.31 -4.22 4.97
C GLU A 530 -30.88 -3.89 5.37
N VAL A 531 -29.97 -3.78 4.39
CA VAL A 531 -28.56 -3.42 4.62
C VAL A 531 -28.48 -1.98 5.14
N VAL A 532 -29.24 -1.07 4.55
CA VAL A 532 -29.29 0.34 4.95
C VAL A 532 -29.85 0.50 6.36
N ARG A 533 -30.98 -0.16 6.69
CA ARG A 533 -31.58 -0.12 8.03
C ARG A 533 -30.61 -0.65 9.08
N PHE A 534 -29.93 -1.76 8.81
CA PHE A 534 -28.91 -2.30 9.71
C PHE A 534 -27.76 -1.31 9.94
N GLY A 535 -27.29 -0.63 8.89
CA GLY A 535 -26.27 0.41 8.99
C GLY A 535 -26.72 1.63 9.81
N VAL A 536 -27.93 2.14 9.56
CA VAL A 536 -28.51 3.30 10.25
C VAL A 536 -28.74 3.00 11.72
N ASP A 537 -29.27 1.81 12.06
CA ASP A 537 -29.50 1.40 13.45
C ASP A 537 -28.19 1.29 14.23
N ARG A 538 -27.13 0.79 13.59
CA ARG A 538 -25.80 0.73 14.20
C ARG A 538 -25.19 2.11 14.40
N TRP A 539 -25.31 3.00 13.42
CA TRP A 539 -24.82 4.38 13.53
C TRP A 539 -25.54 5.14 14.66
N ARG A 540 -26.87 5.02 14.74
CA ARG A 540 -27.68 5.61 15.82
C ARG A 540 -27.30 5.08 17.20
N ARG A 541 -27.00 3.78 17.32
CA ARG A 541 -26.50 3.18 18.59
C ARG A 541 -25.08 3.63 18.96
N GLN A 542 -24.26 4.01 17.98
CA GLN A 542 -22.93 4.56 18.24
C GLN A 542 -22.99 6.04 18.63
N SER A 543 -23.85 6.85 17.98
CA SER A 543 -24.03 8.25 18.36
C SER A 543 -24.56 8.38 19.80
N LEU A 544 -25.52 7.53 20.19
CA LEU A 544 -26.07 7.47 21.56
C LEU A 544 -25.10 6.95 22.63
N LYS A 545 -23.88 6.51 22.27
CA LYS A 545 -22.82 6.12 23.21
C LYS A 545 -21.73 7.19 23.36
N VAL A 546 -21.79 8.24 22.54
CA VAL A 546 -20.83 9.35 22.51
C VAL A 546 -21.42 10.60 23.19
N ASP A 547 -22.75 10.66 23.29
CA ASP A 547 -23.47 11.51 24.25
C ASP A 547 -23.57 10.80 25.61
#